data_AF-A0A1I7E8M6-F1
#
_entry.id   AF-A0A1I7E8M6-F1
#
_cell.length_a   1.000
_cell.length_b   1.000
_cell.length_c   1.000
_cell.angle_alpha   90.00
_cell.angle_beta   90.00
_cell.angle_gamma   90.00
#
_symmetry.space_group_name_H-M   'P 1'
#
loop_
_entity.id
_entity.type
_entity.pdbx_description
1 polymer ?
#
loop_
_entity_poly.entity_id
_entity_poly.type
_entity_poly.pdbx_seq_one_letter_code
_entity_poly.pdbx_strand_id
1 'polypeptide(L)'
;MSSNRRIMKYQLILFLLTLSACPHRGDLKTAGEPEITERETRDTLETKQGQNQLDSTILPYDPKPFAKIQTDTIEFIDYNDDFDYRNLIGQKNGKNLSFVYHWDWTENQEYNFRPGDLILIEWKMDSIRMAGDEEVVNVVQRVLDAKKISSGNLPIQFLTREDRYDESVKAIVSTMVINQSYLHNISPPERAALGYIAFDIGNECEWGYDSEGNRALFCQIVTALNLDYQCSDTQLAFLRTWFSKDSVAFGKLKSCPTIPNSATIQSSFDEILIQKDESNNTITVQSKITGINMRESKSWSWSQADLFEFGKDHIMLVDSKKTDLTEHEIDLNPDHDANNDLR
;
A
#
# COMPACT_ATOMS: atom_id res chain seq x y z
N MET A 1 -12.11 -46.25 10.12
CA MET A 1 -11.51 -47.18 9.12
C MET A 1 -12.36 -47.13 7.85
N SER A 2 -11.74 -47.22 6.67
CA SER A 2 -12.28 -46.96 5.32
C SER A 2 -12.20 -45.47 4.93
N SER A 3 -11.06 -44.93 4.47
CA SER A 3 -10.30 -45.19 3.24
C SER A 3 -11.14 -45.13 1.96
N ASN A 4 -11.06 -44.01 1.23
CA ASN A 4 -11.11 -44.02 -0.22
C ASN A 4 -10.36 -42.82 -0.80
N ARG A 5 -9.12 -43.08 -1.21
CA ARG A 5 -8.32 -42.25 -2.12
C ARG A 5 -8.88 -42.39 -3.53
N ARG A 6 -9.01 -41.29 -4.27
CA ARG A 6 -9.00 -41.31 -5.75
C ARG A 6 -7.89 -40.42 -6.26
N ILE A 7 -7.10 -41.03 -7.15
CA ILE A 7 -5.87 -40.55 -7.77
C ILE A 7 -6.19 -40.08 -9.19
N MET A 8 -5.57 -38.94 -9.56
CA MET A 8 -5.17 -38.40 -10.88
C MET A 8 -6.14 -38.40 -12.07
N LYS A 9 -6.11 -37.27 -12.78
CA LYS A 9 -5.60 -37.19 -14.17
C LYS A 9 -5.30 -35.73 -14.54
N TYR A 10 -4.02 -35.37 -14.57
CA TYR A 10 -3.52 -34.15 -15.21
C TYR A 10 -3.50 -34.37 -16.72
N GLN A 11 -4.14 -33.48 -17.49
CA GLN A 11 -4.02 -33.41 -18.94
C GLN A 11 -3.04 -32.27 -19.28
N LEU A 12 -1.93 -32.67 -19.89
CA LEU A 12 -0.87 -31.83 -20.43
C LEU A 12 -1.34 -31.30 -21.81
N ILE A 13 -1.59 -30.01 -21.94
CA ILE A 13 -1.88 -29.39 -23.24
C ILE A 13 -0.57 -28.85 -23.82
N LEU A 14 -0.16 -29.46 -24.94
CA LEU A 14 1.04 -29.17 -25.71
C LEU A 14 0.73 -28.00 -26.68
N PHE A 15 1.39 -26.86 -26.52
CA PHE A 15 1.32 -25.74 -27.47
C PHE A 15 2.27 -26.01 -28.66
N LEU A 16 1.71 -26.28 -29.83
CA LEU A 16 2.42 -26.37 -31.10
C LEU A 16 2.45 -24.99 -31.78
N LEU A 17 3.61 -24.33 -31.75
CA LEU A 17 3.90 -23.14 -32.55
C LEU A 17 4.28 -23.57 -33.97
N THR A 18 3.39 -23.34 -34.94
CA THR A 18 3.74 -23.43 -36.37
C THR A 18 4.09 -22.05 -36.90
N LEU A 19 5.36 -21.87 -37.23
CA LEU A 19 5.87 -20.79 -38.09
C LEU A 19 5.38 -21.03 -39.53
N SER A 20 4.73 -20.03 -40.12
CA SER A 20 4.53 -19.95 -41.56
C SER A 20 4.89 -18.54 -42.05
N ALA A 21 6.01 -18.47 -42.74
CA ALA A 21 6.45 -17.35 -43.54
C ALA A 21 5.70 -17.33 -44.90
N CYS A 22 5.49 -16.15 -45.47
CA CYS A 22 5.61 -15.96 -46.92
C CYS A 22 5.85 -14.47 -47.27
N PRO A 23 6.54 -14.19 -48.40
CA PRO A 23 7.16 -12.90 -48.70
C PRO A 23 6.35 -12.06 -49.70
N HIS A 24 6.54 -10.74 -49.69
CA HIS A 24 6.37 -9.96 -50.92
C HIS A 24 7.28 -8.74 -51.03
N ARG A 25 7.60 -8.47 -52.29
CA ARG A 25 8.74 -7.74 -52.85
C ARG A 25 8.23 -6.44 -53.50
N GLY A 26 9.04 -5.37 -53.49
CA GLY A 26 8.73 -4.13 -54.20
C GLY A 26 9.83 -3.05 -54.14
N ASP A 27 10.92 -3.28 -54.88
CA ASP A 27 11.67 -2.35 -55.77
C ASP A 27 11.71 -0.82 -55.53
N LEU A 28 12.90 -0.22 -55.34
CA LEU A 28 13.76 0.36 -56.40
C LEU A 28 14.91 1.29 -55.89
N LYS A 29 16.08 1.10 -56.55
CA LYS A 29 17.13 2.07 -56.99
C LYS A 29 18.33 2.44 -56.09
N THR A 30 19.49 2.01 -56.61
CA THR A 30 20.90 2.28 -56.32
C THR A 30 21.42 3.65 -56.81
N ALA A 31 22.37 4.21 -56.07
CA ALA A 31 23.58 4.96 -56.50
C ALA A 31 24.35 5.33 -55.22
N GLY A 32 25.67 5.27 -55.03
CA GLY A 32 26.87 4.92 -55.79
C GLY A 32 28.04 5.21 -54.82
N GLU A 33 29.08 4.38 -54.81
CA GLU A 33 30.28 4.56 -53.97
C GLU A 33 31.27 5.54 -54.62
N PRO A 34 32.11 6.24 -53.82
CA PRO A 34 33.55 5.97 -53.93
C PRO A 34 34.36 6.02 -52.61
N GLU A 35 35.17 4.99 -52.40
CA GLU A 35 36.64 4.95 -52.07
C GLU A 35 37.40 6.30 -51.90
N ILE A 36 38.42 6.55 -51.05
CA ILE A 36 39.30 5.88 -50.04
C ILE A 36 39.82 7.04 -49.13
N THR A 37 40.42 6.85 -47.94
CA THR A 37 41.89 6.81 -47.73
C THR A 37 42.20 6.54 -46.25
N GLU A 38 43.07 5.58 -45.97
CA GLU A 38 43.67 5.31 -44.65
C GLU A 38 44.55 6.47 -44.17
N ARG A 39 44.52 6.73 -42.86
CA ARG A 39 45.66 7.34 -42.16
C ARG A 39 45.76 6.79 -40.74
N GLU A 40 46.89 6.14 -40.45
CA GLU A 40 47.32 5.72 -39.13
C GLU A 40 47.39 6.91 -38.16
N THR A 41 46.83 6.73 -36.95
CA THR A 41 47.51 7.21 -35.73
C THR A 41 47.16 6.32 -34.55
N ARG A 42 48.22 5.72 -34.00
CA ARG A 42 48.27 5.04 -32.71
C ARG A 42 48.07 6.10 -31.61
N ASP A 43 47.03 5.97 -30.79
CA ASP A 43 47.04 6.49 -29.42
C ASP A 43 46.05 5.74 -28.53
N THR A 44 46.49 5.52 -27.29
CA THR A 44 45.92 4.72 -26.20
C THR A 44 44.43 4.97 -25.93
N LEU A 45 43.65 3.89 -25.94
CA LEU A 45 42.30 3.87 -25.35
C LEU A 45 42.43 3.83 -23.82
N GLU A 46 42.39 5.03 -23.23
CA GLU A 46 42.10 5.21 -21.81
C GLU A 46 40.71 4.63 -21.49
N THR A 47 40.69 3.80 -20.46
CA THR A 47 39.52 3.28 -19.76
C THR A 47 38.69 4.45 -19.25
N LYS A 48 37.60 4.81 -19.95
CA LYS A 48 36.57 5.70 -19.38
C LYS A 48 35.74 4.89 -18.39
N GLN A 49 36.09 5.05 -17.11
CA GLN A 49 35.21 4.78 -15.97
C GLN A 49 33.85 5.45 -16.22
N GLY A 50 32.82 4.62 -16.46
CA GLY A 50 31.43 5.05 -16.45
C GLY A 50 31.05 5.44 -15.02
N GLN A 51 30.53 6.65 -14.89
CA GLN A 51 30.22 7.33 -13.65
C GLN A 51 29.21 6.54 -12.80
N ASN A 52 29.57 6.28 -11.55
CA ASN A 52 28.65 5.94 -10.48
C ASN A 52 27.58 7.03 -10.40
N GLN A 53 26.33 6.72 -10.74
CA GLN A 53 25.20 7.44 -10.19
C GLN A 53 25.07 7.00 -8.73
N LEU A 54 25.70 7.79 -7.87
CA LEU A 54 25.66 7.64 -6.43
C LEU A 54 24.29 8.12 -5.95
N ASP A 55 23.38 7.19 -5.67
CA ASP A 55 22.09 7.53 -5.05
C ASP A 55 22.34 8.02 -3.61
N SER A 56 21.77 9.17 -3.30
CA SER A 56 22.14 10.00 -2.15
C SER A 56 21.47 9.52 -0.87
N THR A 57 21.94 8.43 -0.25
CA THR A 57 21.46 8.04 1.09
C THR A 57 22.40 7.19 1.96
N ILE A 58 23.71 7.28 1.76
CA ILE A 58 24.66 6.47 2.53
C ILE A 58 25.13 7.23 3.80
N LEU A 59 25.04 6.59 4.97
CA LEU A 59 25.85 6.94 6.14
C LEU A 59 27.33 7.03 5.71
N PRO A 60 28.17 7.91 6.30
CA PRO A 60 29.52 8.15 5.79
C PRO A 60 30.29 6.83 5.56
N TYR A 61 30.63 6.59 4.29
CA TYR A 61 31.27 5.37 3.81
C TYR A 61 32.73 5.29 4.29
N ASP A 62 33.01 4.38 5.23
CA ASP A 62 34.35 3.90 5.52
C ASP A 62 34.58 2.57 4.76
N PRO A 63 35.49 2.52 3.77
CA PRO A 63 35.78 1.32 2.98
C PRO A 63 36.40 0.16 3.78
N LYS A 64 36.69 0.35 5.08
CA LYS A 64 37.25 -0.67 5.96
C LYS A 64 36.24 -0.98 7.06
N PRO A 65 35.16 -1.74 6.80
CA PRO A 65 35.33 -3.19 6.61
C PRO A 65 34.15 -3.88 5.87
N PHE A 66 34.38 -4.35 4.65
CA PHE A 66 33.53 -5.39 4.05
C PHE A 66 33.43 -6.56 5.06
N ALA A 67 32.22 -6.98 5.43
CA ALA A 67 31.90 -8.04 6.39
C ALA A 67 31.98 -7.76 7.92
N LYS A 68 32.25 -6.55 8.41
CA LYS A 68 32.05 -6.29 9.86
C LYS A 68 30.56 -6.11 10.16
N ILE A 69 30.11 -6.80 11.19
CA ILE A 69 28.76 -6.60 11.75
C ILE A 69 28.77 -5.29 12.55
N GLN A 70 27.81 -4.45 12.22
CA GLN A 70 27.50 -3.19 12.87
C GLN A 70 26.13 -3.28 13.50
N THR A 71 25.90 -2.44 14.50
CA THR A 71 24.61 -2.35 15.18
C THR A 71 24.10 -0.93 15.10
N ASP A 72 22.85 -0.76 14.73
CA ASP A 72 22.20 0.53 14.67
C ASP A 72 20.81 0.46 15.28
N THR A 73 20.41 1.55 15.94
CA THR A 73 19.02 1.75 16.33
C THR A 73 18.36 2.66 15.29
N ILE A 74 17.27 2.17 14.73
CA ILE A 74 16.48 2.86 13.71
C ILE A 74 15.01 2.83 14.09
N GLU A 75 14.27 3.82 13.59
CA GLU A 75 12.81 3.79 13.62
C GLU A 75 12.33 3.04 12.37
N PHE A 76 11.56 1.97 12.56
CA PHE A 76 11.04 1.15 11.49
C PHE A 76 9.95 1.91 10.72
N ILE A 77 10.00 1.86 9.39
CA ILE A 77 8.99 2.46 8.52
C ILE A 77 8.17 1.35 7.89
N ASP A 78 8.79 0.42 7.16
CA ASP A 78 8.06 -0.60 6.41
C ASP A 78 8.94 -1.79 5.97
N TYR A 79 8.28 -2.86 5.52
CA TYR A 79 8.86 -3.89 4.68
C TYR A 79 8.45 -3.67 3.22
N ASN A 80 9.42 -3.66 2.30
CA ASN A 80 9.17 -3.60 0.87
C ASN A 80 9.68 -4.88 0.20
N ASP A 81 8.74 -5.73 -0.19
CA ASP A 81 8.99 -7.05 -0.76
C ASP A 81 8.63 -7.14 -2.26
N ASP A 82 8.37 -5.99 -2.90
CA ASP A 82 7.89 -5.91 -4.29
C ASP A 82 8.99 -6.13 -5.34
N PHE A 83 10.24 -6.23 -4.90
CA PHE A 83 11.44 -6.35 -5.75
C PHE A 83 12.11 -7.72 -5.61
N ASP A 84 13.12 -7.98 -6.45
CA ASP A 84 13.94 -9.21 -6.38
C ASP A 84 14.62 -9.41 -5.01
N TYR A 85 14.89 -8.31 -4.32
CA TYR A 85 15.42 -8.29 -2.96
C TYR A 85 14.44 -7.58 -2.03
N ARG A 86 14.11 -8.26 -0.93
CA ARG A 86 13.25 -7.76 0.14
C ARG A 86 14.00 -6.75 1.00
N ASN A 87 13.38 -5.60 1.28
CA ASN A 87 13.99 -4.50 1.99
C ASN A 87 13.25 -4.16 3.29
N LEU A 88 14.02 -3.96 4.36
CA LEU A 88 13.59 -3.31 5.57
C LEU A 88 13.88 -1.82 5.42
N ILE A 89 12.84 -1.00 5.51
CA ILE A 89 12.91 0.45 5.42
C ILE A 89 12.80 1.03 6.83
N GLY A 90 13.70 1.93 7.17
CA GLY A 90 13.64 2.68 8.42
C GLY A 90 14.22 4.06 8.28
N GLN A 91 14.23 4.81 9.37
CA GLN A 91 14.86 6.13 9.42
C GLN A 91 15.76 6.30 10.63
N LYS A 92 16.79 7.13 10.45
CA LYS A 92 17.67 7.58 11.54
C LYS A 92 18.09 9.01 11.27
N ASN A 93 17.89 9.90 12.24
CA ASN A 93 18.25 11.33 12.14
C ASN A 93 17.68 12.02 10.88
N GLY A 94 16.42 11.73 10.54
CA GLY A 94 15.74 12.30 9.37
C GLY A 94 16.21 11.76 8.01
N LYS A 95 17.02 10.70 7.99
CA LYS A 95 17.44 10.02 6.75
C LYS A 95 16.80 8.66 6.67
N ASN A 96 16.18 8.36 5.52
CA ASN A 96 15.70 7.04 5.19
C ASN A 96 16.88 6.08 4.98
N LEU A 97 16.73 4.85 5.42
CA LEU A 97 17.68 3.77 5.31
C LEU A 97 16.95 2.57 4.74
N SER A 98 17.61 1.83 3.85
CA SER A 98 17.08 0.61 3.25
C SER A 98 18.09 -0.50 3.40
N PHE A 99 17.63 -1.64 3.89
CA PHE A 99 18.47 -2.80 4.15
C PHE A 99 17.86 -4.06 3.54
N VAL A 100 18.67 -4.82 2.81
CA VAL A 100 18.25 -6.15 2.35
C VAL A 100 18.13 -7.09 3.54
N TYR A 101 17.05 -7.85 3.63
CA TYR A 101 16.83 -8.84 4.69
C TYR A 101 16.36 -10.19 4.10
N HIS A 102 16.43 -11.26 4.89
CA HIS A 102 16.11 -12.64 4.42
C HIS A 102 15.17 -13.44 5.33
N TRP A 103 14.74 -12.91 6.48
CA TRP A 103 13.73 -13.57 7.33
C TRP A 103 12.33 -13.50 6.71
N ASP A 104 11.37 -14.21 7.31
CA ASP A 104 9.95 -14.09 6.99
C ASP A 104 9.27 -13.35 8.15
N TRP A 105 8.90 -12.10 7.94
CA TRP A 105 8.27 -11.27 8.98
C TRP A 105 6.77 -11.54 9.11
N THR A 106 6.14 -12.14 8.09
CA THR A 106 4.70 -12.44 8.11
C THR A 106 4.39 -13.65 8.99
N GLU A 107 5.31 -14.63 9.02
CA GLU A 107 5.17 -15.84 9.84
C GLU A 107 5.94 -15.76 11.17
N ASN A 108 6.91 -14.83 11.30
CA ASN A 108 7.71 -14.68 12.52
C ASN A 108 7.35 -13.40 13.29
N GLN A 109 6.69 -13.58 14.44
CA GLN A 109 6.28 -12.50 15.33
C GLN A 109 7.45 -11.67 15.91
N GLU A 110 8.68 -12.20 15.94
CA GLU A 110 9.84 -11.46 16.43
C GLU A 110 10.26 -10.34 15.47
N TYR A 111 10.09 -10.55 14.17
CA TYR A 111 10.39 -9.57 13.11
C TYR A 111 9.16 -8.77 12.70
N ASN A 112 8.05 -8.93 13.40
CA ASN A 112 6.80 -8.35 13.01
C ASN A 112 6.65 -6.91 13.54
N PHE A 113 7.45 -6.02 12.96
CA PHE A 113 7.54 -4.61 13.36
C PHE A 113 6.38 -3.79 12.81
N ARG A 114 6.06 -2.70 13.51
CA ARG A 114 5.04 -1.72 13.13
C ARG A 114 5.71 -0.40 12.80
N PRO A 115 5.18 0.38 11.83
CA PRO A 115 5.70 1.72 11.55
C PRO A 115 5.81 2.54 12.84
N GLY A 116 6.97 3.19 13.03
CA GLY A 116 7.34 3.94 14.23
C GLY A 116 8.03 3.11 15.33
N ASP A 117 8.05 1.78 15.25
CA ASP A 117 8.77 0.95 16.23
C ASP A 117 10.25 1.28 16.24
N LEU A 118 10.83 1.43 17.43
CA LEU A 118 12.27 1.56 17.57
C LEU A 118 12.87 0.16 17.60
N ILE A 119 13.71 -0.14 16.60
CA ILE A 119 14.34 -1.46 16.45
C ILE A 119 15.86 -1.34 16.51
N LEU A 120 16.49 -2.32 17.14
CA LEU A 120 17.93 -2.55 17.06
C LEU A 120 18.18 -3.51 15.90
N ILE A 121 19.00 -3.12 14.94
CA ILE A 121 19.40 -3.95 13.81
C ILE A 121 20.87 -4.33 13.91
N GLU A 122 21.18 -5.58 13.54
CA GLU A 122 22.54 -6.04 13.29
C GLU A 122 22.74 -6.17 11.78
N TRP A 123 23.67 -5.43 11.19
CA TRP A 123 23.81 -5.37 9.73
C TRP A 123 25.27 -5.33 9.29
N LYS A 124 25.52 -5.69 8.02
CA LYS A 124 26.85 -5.59 7.41
C LYS A 124 26.73 -5.17 5.93
N MET A 125 27.83 -4.69 5.37
CA MET A 125 27.95 -4.61 3.91
C MET A 125 28.08 -6.02 3.33
N ASP A 126 27.26 -6.33 2.33
CA ASP A 126 27.25 -7.61 1.63
C ASP A 126 27.17 -7.41 0.12
N SER A 127 27.51 -8.44 -0.63
CA SER A 127 27.39 -8.44 -2.09
C SER A 127 26.09 -9.12 -2.53
N ILE A 128 25.42 -8.55 -3.51
CA ILE A 128 24.29 -9.16 -4.23
C ILE A 128 24.54 -9.18 -5.73
N ARG A 129 23.84 -10.05 -6.45
CA ARG A 129 23.86 -10.11 -7.92
C ARG A 129 22.53 -9.61 -8.46
N MET A 130 22.54 -8.81 -9.52
CA MET A 130 21.28 -8.35 -10.11
C MET A 130 20.59 -9.51 -10.82
N ALA A 131 19.26 -9.61 -10.68
CA ALA A 131 18.51 -10.60 -11.42
C ALA A 131 18.64 -10.29 -12.93
N GLY A 132 19.03 -11.31 -13.72
CA GLY A 132 19.23 -11.17 -15.16
C GLY A 132 20.61 -10.67 -15.60
N ASP A 133 21.52 -10.32 -14.67
CA ASP A 133 22.92 -9.97 -14.96
C ASP A 133 23.85 -10.58 -13.91
N GLU A 134 24.43 -11.74 -14.24
CA GLU A 134 25.30 -12.50 -13.33
C GLU A 134 26.71 -11.89 -13.16
N GLU A 135 27.08 -10.92 -14.01
CA GLU A 135 28.42 -10.33 -14.02
C GLU A 135 28.53 -9.09 -13.12
N VAL A 136 27.40 -8.43 -12.83
CA VAL A 136 27.37 -7.24 -11.97
C VAL A 136 27.14 -7.61 -10.51
N VAL A 137 28.16 -7.38 -9.69
CA VAL A 137 28.10 -7.51 -8.24
C VAL A 137 27.87 -6.13 -7.61
N ASN A 138 26.73 -5.95 -6.96
CA ASN A 138 26.41 -4.74 -6.20
C ASN A 138 26.69 -4.94 -4.71
N VAL A 139 27.06 -3.86 -4.04
CA VAL A 139 27.28 -3.84 -2.59
C VAL A 139 26.07 -3.19 -1.92
N VAL A 140 25.48 -3.89 -0.95
CA VAL A 140 24.29 -3.44 -0.23
C VAL A 140 24.47 -3.55 1.27
N GLN A 141 23.67 -2.82 2.02
CA GLN A 141 23.52 -3.02 3.46
C GLN A 141 22.55 -4.19 3.66
N ARG A 142 23.01 -5.25 4.33
CA ARG A 142 22.19 -6.43 4.66
C ARG A 142 22.00 -6.51 6.16
N VAL A 143 20.75 -6.56 6.61
CA VAL A 143 20.43 -6.84 8.01
C VAL A 143 20.43 -8.36 8.24
N LEU A 144 21.06 -8.76 9.33
CA LEU A 144 21.24 -10.14 9.76
C LEU A 144 20.21 -10.51 10.83
N ASP A 145 19.95 -9.57 11.73
CA ASP A 145 18.96 -9.72 12.80
C ASP A 145 18.38 -8.35 13.18
N ALA A 146 17.20 -8.36 13.78
CA ALA A 146 16.52 -7.18 14.26
C ALA A 146 15.68 -7.48 15.50
N LYS A 147 15.64 -6.55 16.44
CA LYS A 147 14.86 -6.68 17.66
C LYS A 147 14.12 -5.40 18.00
N LYS A 148 12.83 -5.52 18.31
CA LYS A 148 12.03 -4.42 18.85
C LYS A 148 12.55 -4.00 20.23
N ILE A 149 12.86 -2.71 20.36
CA ILE A 149 13.27 -2.07 21.63
C ILE A 149 12.04 -1.47 22.30
N SER A 150 11.22 -0.75 21.54
CA SER A 150 9.99 -0.12 22.02
C SER A 150 9.00 0.06 20.89
N SER A 151 7.71 0.02 21.22
CA SER A 151 6.66 0.32 20.26
C SER A 151 6.65 1.81 19.90
N GLY A 152 6.44 2.10 18.62
CA GLY A 152 6.17 3.46 18.16
C GLY A 152 4.83 3.97 18.67
N ASN A 153 4.72 5.27 18.87
CA ASN A 153 3.45 5.94 19.14
C ASN A 153 3.09 6.93 18.02
N LEU A 154 3.68 6.80 16.83
CA LEU A 154 3.40 7.71 15.73
C LEU A 154 2.09 7.33 15.02
N PRO A 155 1.36 8.33 14.48
CA PRO A 155 0.26 8.05 13.57
C PRO A 155 0.73 7.28 12.34
N ILE A 156 0.02 6.22 12.01
CA ILE A 156 0.21 5.40 10.82
C ILE A 156 -0.80 5.84 9.78
N GLN A 157 -0.33 6.11 8.57
CA GLN A 157 -1.20 6.34 7.41
C GLN A 157 -1.89 5.02 7.05
N PHE A 158 -3.16 4.87 7.42
CA PHE A 158 -3.96 3.68 7.06
C PHE A 158 -4.51 3.79 5.65
N LEU A 159 -5.04 4.97 5.30
CA LEU A 159 -5.66 5.22 4.01
C LEU A 159 -5.28 6.61 3.52
N THR A 160 -4.93 6.73 2.25
CA THR A 160 -4.83 8.00 1.52
C THR A 160 -5.58 7.86 0.19
N ARG A 161 -5.74 8.97 -0.54
CA ARG A 161 -6.15 8.96 -1.94
C ARG A 161 -4.97 9.24 -2.86
N GLU A 162 -4.93 8.54 -3.98
CA GLU A 162 -3.95 8.75 -5.05
C GLU A 162 -4.68 8.94 -6.39
N ASP A 163 -4.16 9.88 -7.18
CA ASP A 163 -4.63 10.10 -8.55
C ASP A 163 -4.04 9.05 -9.48
N ARG A 164 -4.91 8.24 -10.08
CA ARG A 164 -4.53 7.14 -10.98
C ARG A 164 -5.28 7.26 -12.28
N TYR A 165 -4.60 7.00 -13.39
CA TYR A 165 -5.28 6.92 -14.68
C TYR A 165 -6.12 5.64 -14.73
N ASP A 166 -7.42 5.79 -14.94
CA ASP A 166 -8.34 4.67 -15.12
C ASP A 166 -8.72 4.55 -16.60
N GLU A 167 -8.31 3.44 -17.21
CA GLU A 167 -8.55 3.12 -18.62
C GLU A 167 -10.04 2.98 -18.97
N SER A 168 -10.88 2.57 -18.02
CA SER A 168 -12.31 2.36 -18.24
C SER A 168 -13.06 3.67 -18.46
N VAL A 169 -12.64 4.73 -17.76
CA VAL A 169 -13.21 6.08 -17.88
C VAL A 169 -12.32 7.06 -18.62
N LYS A 170 -11.11 6.65 -19.01
CA LYS A 170 -10.09 7.43 -19.74
C LYS A 170 -9.74 8.75 -19.06
N ALA A 171 -9.73 8.76 -17.73
CA ALA A 171 -9.50 9.94 -16.92
C ALA A 171 -8.63 9.61 -15.72
N ILE A 172 -8.03 10.65 -15.13
CA ILE A 172 -7.42 10.53 -13.81
C ILE A 172 -8.54 10.48 -12.78
N VAL A 173 -8.59 9.39 -12.01
CA VAL A 173 -9.52 9.20 -10.92
C VAL A 173 -8.75 9.12 -9.61
N SER A 174 -9.24 9.86 -8.62
CA SER A 174 -8.72 9.77 -7.26
C SER A 174 -9.26 8.49 -6.63
N THR A 175 -8.37 7.58 -6.22
CA THR A 175 -8.68 6.23 -5.71
C THR A 175 -8.11 6.05 -4.31
N MET A 176 -8.83 5.34 -3.43
CA MET A 176 -8.32 4.95 -2.12
C MET A 176 -7.13 3.98 -2.22
N VAL A 177 -6.14 4.22 -1.37
CA VAL A 177 -4.96 3.37 -1.21
C VAL A 177 -4.83 3.04 0.26
N ILE A 178 -5.03 1.75 0.58
CA ILE A 178 -4.90 1.23 1.93
C ILE A 178 -3.49 0.68 2.13
N ASN A 179 -2.89 1.05 3.26
CA ASN A 179 -1.59 0.56 3.69
C ASN A 179 -1.64 -0.94 3.99
N GLN A 180 -1.15 -1.75 3.05
CA GLN A 180 -1.20 -3.22 3.13
C GLN A 180 -0.27 -3.77 4.22
N SER A 181 0.92 -3.20 4.39
CA SER A 181 1.86 -3.68 5.41
C SER A 181 1.31 -3.50 6.83
N TYR A 182 0.58 -2.41 7.07
CA TYR A 182 -0.14 -2.22 8.33
C TYR A 182 -1.22 -3.30 8.58
N LEU A 183 -1.95 -3.73 7.55
CA LEU A 183 -3.01 -4.74 7.70
C LEU A 183 -2.49 -6.10 8.18
N HIS A 184 -1.25 -6.47 7.83
CA HIS A 184 -0.65 -7.72 8.33
C HIS A 184 -0.54 -7.74 9.86
N ASN A 185 -0.38 -6.56 10.47
CA ASN A 185 -0.04 -6.40 11.88
C ASN A 185 -1.10 -5.69 12.70
N ILE A 186 -2.25 -5.40 12.09
CA ILE A 186 -3.34 -4.70 12.76
C ILE A 186 -3.81 -5.51 13.97
N SER A 187 -3.85 -4.89 15.15
CA SER A 187 -4.40 -5.58 16.33
C SER A 187 -5.92 -5.63 16.25
N PRO A 188 -6.56 -6.61 16.92
CA PRO A 188 -8.02 -6.67 16.99
C PRO A 188 -8.74 -5.37 17.41
N PRO A 189 -8.27 -4.57 18.41
CA PRO A 189 -8.92 -3.30 18.73
C PRO A 189 -8.71 -2.21 17.65
N GLU A 190 -7.55 -2.16 16.99
CA GLU A 190 -7.33 -1.25 15.84
C GLU A 190 -8.29 -1.59 14.70
N ARG A 191 -8.46 -2.89 14.42
CA ARG A 191 -9.40 -3.40 13.42
C ARG A 191 -10.84 -3.07 13.76
N ALA A 192 -11.21 -3.12 15.05
CA ALA A 192 -12.53 -2.71 15.52
C ALA A 192 -12.76 -1.20 15.37
N ALA A 193 -11.77 -0.37 15.73
CA ALA A 193 -11.84 1.08 15.56
C ALA A 193 -12.03 1.47 14.08
N LEU A 194 -11.18 0.94 13.19
CA LEU A 194 -11.28 1.20 11.74
C LEU A 194 -12.58 0.65 11.14
N GLY A 195 -13.02 -0.53 11.56
CA GLY A 195 -14.29 -1.10 11.10
C GLY A 195 -15.50 -0.28 11.56
N TYR A 196 -15.42 0.36 12.73
CA TYR A 196 -16.49 1.20 13.28
C TYR A 196 -16.60 2.57 12.60
N ILE A 197 -15.48 3.27 12.35
CA ILE A 197 -15.50 4.55 11.62
C ILE A 197 -15.97 4.35 10.17
N ALA A 198 -15.62 3.20 9.57
CA ALA A 198 -15.96 2.85 8.20
C ALA A 198 -17.39 2.30 8.06
N PHE A 199 -18.16 2.25 9.15
CA PHE A 199 -19.46 1.59 9.19
C PHE A 199 -20.53 2.36 8.40
N ASP A 200 -20.52 3.69 8.49
CA ASP A 200 -21.54 4.60 7.94
C ASP A 200 -20.98 5.70 7.03
N ILE A 201 -19.69 5.63 6.70
CA ILE A 201 -19.04 6.48 5.69
C ILE A 201 -18.66 5.57 4.52
N GLY A 202 -19.00 5.99 3.30
CA GLY A 202 -18.66 5.26 2.08
C GLY A 202 -17.14 5.12 1.95
N ASN A 203 -16.71 4.00 1.38
CA ASN A 203 -15.29 3.70 1.22
C ASN A 203 -15.07 2.81 0.00
N GLU A 204 -15.52 3.35 -1.14
CA GLU A 204 -15.42 2.70 -2.44
C GLU A 204 -16.20 1.36 -2.47
N CYS A 205 -17.50 1.44 -2.16
CA CYS A 205 -18.38 0.28 -2.00
C CYS A 205 -19.10 -0.10 -3.30
N GLU A 206 -19.00 -1.37 -3.70
CA GLU A 206 -19.59 -1.93 -4.91
C GLU A 206 -20.53 -3.10 -4.62
N TRP A 207 -21.65 -3.15 -5.36
CA TRP A 207 -22.59 -4.26 -5.26
C TRP A 207 -22.01 -5.50 -5.93
N GLY A 208 -22.09 -6.62 -5.22
CA GLY A 208 -21.76 -7.95 -5.73
C GLY A 208 -22.69 -9.01 -5.18
N TYR A 209 -22.22 -10.26 -5.21
CA TYR A 209 -22.90 -11.41 -4.64
C TYR A 209 -21.95 -12.20 -3.74
N ASP A 210 -22.43 -12.63 -2.58
CA ASP A 210 -21.68 -13.50 -1.66
C ASP A 210 -21.59 -14.94 -2.20
N SER A 211 -20.94 -15.84 -1.43
CA SER A 211 -20.80 -17.25 -1.79
C SER A 211 -22.11 -18.02 -1.90
N GLU A 212 -23.19 -17.50 -1.31
CA GLU A 212 -24.53 -18.08 -1.34
C GLU A 212 -25.38 -17.48 -2.48
N GLY A 213 -24.85 -16.49 -3.20
CA GLY A 213 -25.55 -15.77 -4.26
C GLY A 213 -26.48 -14.66 -3.76
N ASN A 214 -26.38 -14.26 -2.49
CA ASN A 214 -27.12 -13.12 -1.98
C ASN A 214 -26.42 -11.82 -2.36
N ARG A 215 -27.19 -10.76 -2.59
CA ARG A 215 -26.64 -9.45 -2.90
C ARG A 215 -25.87 -8.90 -1.69
N ALA A 216 -24.61 -8.53 -1.91
CA ALA A 216 -23.70 -8.04 -0.88
C ALA A 216 -23.04 -6.72 -1.32
N LEU A 217 -22.69 -5.86 -0.37
CA LEU A 217 -22.05 -4.57 -0.63
C LEU A 217 -20.59 -4.61 -0.16
N PHE A 218 -19.68 -4.82 -1.10
CA PHE A 218 -18.25 -4.97 -0.83
C PHE A 218 -17.61 -3.59 -0.78
N CYS A 219 -16.96 -3.30 0.33
CA CYS A 219 -16.42 -1.99 0.68
C CYS A 219 -14.92 -2.12 0.91
N GLN A 220 -14.08 -1.21 0.42
CA GLN A 220 -12.62 -1.43 0.43
C GLN A 220 -12.07 -1.62 1.84
N ILE A 221 -12.42 -0.73 2.78
CA ILE A 221 -11.93 -0.83 4.16
C ILE A 221 -12.46 -2.11 4.83
N VAL A 222 -13.74 -2.42 4.68
CA VAL A 222 -14.36 -3.61 5.31
C VAL A 222 -13.69 -4.90 4.81
N THR A 223 -13.46 -4.98 3.50
CA THR A 223 -12.79 -6.12 2.85
C THR A 223 -11.33 -6.22 3.30
N ALA A 224 -10.60 -5.10 3.31
CA ALA A 224 -9.20 -5.03 3.73
C ALA A 224 -9.00 -5.45 5.20
N LEU A 225 -9.95 -5.12 6.07
CA LEU A 225 -9.95 -5.53 7.47
C LEU A 225 -10.40 -6.99 7.68
N ASN A 226 -10.65 -7.75 6.60
CA ASN A 226 -11.16 -9.12 6.65
C ASN A 226 -12.45 -9.22 7.49
N LEU A 227 -13.35 -8.25 7.28
CA LEU A 227 -14.68 -8.20 7.90
C LEU A 227 -15.79 -8.56 6.91
N ASP A 228 -15.43 -9.29 5.84
CA ASP A 228 -16.33 -9.71 4.77
C ASP A 228 -16.90 -8.50 4.02
N TYR A 229 -18.23 -8.32 3.94
CA TYR A 229 -18.89 -7.18 3.30
C TYR A 229 -19.68 -6.32 4.29
N GLN A 230 -20.10 -5.12 3.86
CA GLN A 230 -20.83 -4.17 4.70
C GLN A 230 -22.15 -4.77 5.20
N CYS A 231 -22.33 -4.72 6.52
CA CYS A 231 -23.44 -5.28 7.27
C CYS A 231 -23.58 -6.81 7.20
N SER A 232 -22.52 -7.54 6.83
CA SER A 232 -22.46 -9.00 6.99
C SER A 232 -22.58 -9.41 8.46
N ASP A 233 -23.01 -10.65 8.71
CA ASP A 233 -23.02 -11.22 10.06
C ASP A 233 -21.61 -11.24 10.66
N THR A 234 -20.58 -11.49 9.84
CA THR A 234 -19.17 -11.43 10.23
C THR A 234 -18.78 -10.05 10.75
N GLN A 235 -19.05 -8.99 9.98
CA GLN A 235 -18.74 -7.62 10.39
C GLN A 235 -19.50 -7.24 11.67
N LEU A 236 -20.81 -7.47 11.68
CA LEU A 236 -21.68 -7.07 12.79
C LEU A 236 -21.35 -7.83 14.06
N ALA A 237 -21.11 -9.14 13.99
CA ALA A 237 -20.71 -9.93 15.15
C ALA A 237 -19.37 -9.47 15.70
N PHE A 238 -18.38 -9.20 14.84
CA PHE A 238 -17.08 -8.69 15.24
C PHE A 238 -17.21 -7.33 15.96
N LEU A 239 -17.85 -6.34 15.33
CA LEU A 239 -17.97 -4.99 15.89
C LEU A 239 -18.83 -4.98 17.17
N ARG A 240 -19.96 -5.69 17.19
CA ARG A 240 -20.84 -5.75 18.38
C ARG A 240 -20.17 -6.42 19.57
N THR A 241 -19.27 -7.38 19.34
CA THR A 241 -18.48 -8.02 20.40
C THR A 241 -17.52 -7.00 21.01
N TRP A 242 -16.75 -6.30 20.19
CA TRP A 242 -15.78 -5.30 20.64
C TRP A 242 -16.45 -4.09 21.31
N PHE A 243 -17.55 -3.58 20.77
CA PHE A 243 -18.29 -2.45 21.33
C PHE A 243 -19.38 -2.85 22.33
N SER A 244 -19.36 -4.07 22.86
CA SER A 244 -20.41 -4.59 23.75
C SER A 244 -20.61 -3.77 25.04
N LYS A 245 -19.58 -3.05 25.48
CA LYS A 245 -19.62 -2.17 26.67
C LYS A 245 -19.94 -0.71 26.36
N ASP A 246 -19.99 -0.33 25.09
CA ASP A 246 -20.33 1.02 24.64
C ASP A 246 -21.75 1.02 24.07
N SER A 247 -22.73 1.38 24.89
CA SER A 247 -24.14 1.36 24.47
C SER A 247 -24.45 2.31 23.30
N VAL A 248 -23.67 3.38 23.13
CA VAL A 248 -23.89 4.39 22.09
C VAL A 248 -23.37 3.85 20.77
N ALA A 249 -22.11 3.40 20.73
CA ALA A 249 -21.53 2.75 19.56
C ALA A 249 -22.30 1.48 19.18
N PHE A 250 -22.69 0.66 20.16
CA PHE A 250 -23.53 -0.51 19.94
C PHE A 250 -24.89 -0.13 19.35
N GLY A 251 -25.47 1.00 19.77
CA GLY A 251 -26.68 1.57 19.19
C GLY A 251 -26.53 1.89 17.71
N LYS A 252 -25.42 2.53 17.32
CA LYS A 252 -25.07 2.81 15.91
C LYS A 252 -25.00 1.51 15.10
N LEU A 253 -24.37 0.46 15.63
CA LEU A 253 -24.24 -0.85 14.96
C LEU A 253 -25.56 -1.63 14.81
N LYS A 254 -26.70 -1.08 15.25
CA LYS A 254 -28.04 -1.63 14.95
C LYS A 254 -28.57 -1.14 13.61
N SER A 255 -28.13 0.02 13.13
CA SER A 255 -28.43 0.44 11.77
C SER A 255 -27.51 -0.30 10.80
N CYS A 256 -27.95 -0.47 9.55
CA CYS A 256 -27.15 -1.09 8.49
C CYS A 256 -27.22 -0.18 7.26
N PRO A 257 -26.51 0.96 7.28
CA PRO A 257 -26.53 1.87 6.15
C PRO A 257 -25.83 1.20 4.96
N THR A 258 -26.45 1.27 3.79
CA THR A 258 -25.85 0.82 2.53
C THR A 258 -25.54 2.04 1.68
N ILE A 259 -24.26 2.37 1.54
CA ILE A 259 -23.80 3.55 0.79
C ILE A 259 -22.92 3.07 -0.37
N PRO A 260 -23.52 2.61 -1.49
CA PRO A 260 -22.74 2.23 -2.66
C PRO A 260 -22.12 3.45 -3.33
N ASN A 261 -21.06 3.26 -4.11
CA ASN A 261 -20.41 4.31 -4.90
C ASN A 261 -21.35 5.01 -5.89
N SER A 262 -22.42 4.32 -6.30
CA SER A 262 -23.45 4.88 -7.17
C SER A 262 -24.48 5.75 -6.44
N ALA A 263 -24.33 6.00 -5.14
CA ALA A 263 -25.28 6.79 -4.36
C ALA A 263 -25.24 8.27 -4.74
N THR A 264 -26.42 8.88 -4.90
CA THR A 264 -26.57 10.31 -5.24
C THR A 264 -25.97 11.25 -4.20
N ILE A 265 -26.03 10.83 -2.94
CA ILE A 265 -25.48 11.52 -1.78
C ILE A 265 -24.58 10.53 -1.08
N GLN A 266 -23.29 10.85 -0.98
CA GLN A 266 -22.32 9.98 -0.34
C GLN A 266 -21.20 10.79 0.30
N SER A 267 -20.53 10.19 1.26
CA SER A 267 -19.29 10.69 1.83
C SER A 267 -18.25 9.60 1.78
N SER A 268 -17.01 9.98 1.56
CA SER A 268 -15.89 9.09 1.33
C SER A 268 -14.64 9.61 2.02
N PHE A 269 -13.75 8.71 2.42
CA PHE A 269 -12.51 9.09 3.08
C PHE A 269 -11.46 9.62 2.08
N ASP A 270 -10.82 10.73 2.45
CA ASP A 270 -9.62 11.23 1.78
C ASP A 270 -8.35 10.74 2.46
N GLU A 271 -8.41 10.65 3.79
CA GLU A 271 -7.27 10.28 4.62
C GLU A 271 -7.77 9.60 5.90
N ILE A 272 -7.05 8.57 6.34
CA ILE A 272 -7.19 8.00 7.68
C ILE A 272 -5.80 7.80 8.28
N LEU A 273 -5.57 8.44 9.42
CA LEU A 273 -4.43 8.20 10.30
C LEU A 273 -4.91 7.43 11.53
N ILE A 274 -4.19 6.38 11.91
CA ILE A 274 -4.45 5.62 13.13
C ILE A 274 -3.22 5.62 14.03
N GLN A 275 -3.42 5.88 15.31
CA GLN A 275 -2.36 5.89 16.30
C GLN A 275 -2.80 5.06 17.50
N LYS A 276 -1.98 4.07 17.88
CA LYS A 276 -2.20 3.27 19.08
C LYS A 276 -1.22 3.67 20.17
N ASP A 277 -1.73 3.98 21.35
CA ASP A 277 -0.94 4.22 22.55
C ASP A 277 -1.16 3.06 23.53
N GLU A 278 -0.21 2.12 23.54
CA GLU A 278 -0.22 0.96 24.42
C GLU A 278 -0.09 1.35 25.91
N SER A 279 0.52 2.50 26.22
CA SER A 279 0.74 2.93 27.61
C SER A 279 -0.55 3.43 28.27
N ASN A 280 -1.40 4.08 27.47
CA ASN A 280 -2.69 4.60 27.91
C ASN A 280 -3.87 3.72 27.51
N ASN A 281 -3.62 2.63 26.77
CA ASN A 281 -4.63 1.77 26.15
C ASN A 281 -5.65 2.55 25.29
N THR A 282 -5.15 3.48 24.48
CA THR A 282 -5.99 4.29 23.59
C THR A 282 -5.64 4.09 22.13
N ILE A 283 -6.65 4.27 21.27
CA ILE A 283 -6.50 4.36 19.82
C ILE A 283 -7.10 5.69 19.40
N THR A 284 -6.34 6.49 18.68
CA THR A 284 -6.85 7.70 18.04
C THR A 284 -6.94 7.45 16.54
N VAL A 285 -8.11 7.70 15.97
CA VAL A 285 -8.31 7.71 14.51
C VAL A 285 -8.60 9.14 14.09
N GLN A 286 -7.79 9.68 13.18
CA GLN A 286 -8.04 10.95 12.53
C GLN A 286 -8.45 10.68 11.08
N SER A 287 -9.47 11.36 10.60
CA SER A 287 -10.00 11.16 9.27
C SER A 287 -10.33 12.48 8.60
N LYS A 288 -10.01 12.59 7.31
CA LYS A 288 -10.50 13.64 6.40
C LYS A 288 -11.55 13.01 5.51
N ILE A 289 -12.72 13.64 5.42
CA ILE A 289 -13.86 13.11 4.69
C ILE A 289 -14.40 14.19 3.76
N THR A 290 -14.67 13.79 2.52
CA THR A 290 -15.37 14.59 1.53
C THR A 290 -16.68 13.92 1.17
N GLY A 291 -17.75 14.70 1.14
CA GLY A 291 -19.06 14.27 0.65
C GLY A 291 -19.50 15.05 -0.57
N ILE A 292 -20.35 14.40 -1.36
CA ILE A 292 -20.95 14.96 -2.55
C ILE A 292 -22.45 14.70 -2.56
N ASN A 293 -23.20 15.66 -3.07
CA ASN A 293 -24.60 15.54 -3.41
C ASN A 293 -24.73 15.93 -4.88
N MET A 294 -24.78 14.90 -5.73
CA MET A 294 -24.87 15.07 -7.18
C MET A 294 -26.20 15.71 -7.62
N ARG A 295 -27.25 15.64 -6.78
CA ARG A 295 -28.54 16.27 -7.09
C ARG A 295 -28.51 17.77 -6.89
N GLU A 296 -27.76 18.24 -5.90
CA GLU A 296 -27.66 19.67 -5.57
C GLU A 296 -26.37 20.31 -6.08
N SER A 297 -25.52 19.55 -6.78
CA SER A 297 -24.19 20.00 -7.20
C SER A 297 -23.38 20.60 -6.05
N LYS A 298 -23.44 19.94 -4.88
CA LYS A 298 -22.73 20.38 -3.67
C LYS A 298 -21.72 19.35 -3.22
N SER A 299 -20.60 19.84 -2.71
CA SER A 299 -19.67 19.05 -1.91
C SER A 299 -19.57 19.63 -0.51
N TRP A 300 -19.18 18.80 0.44
CA TRP A 300 -18.79 19.23 1.77
C TRP A 300 -17.57 18.47 2.23
N SER A 301 -16.78 19.05 3.12
CA SER A 301 -15.67 18.37 3.77
C SER A 301 -15.66 18.63 5.26
N TRP A 302 -15.12 17.67 6.01
CA TRP A 302 -14.81 17.84 7.42
C TRP A 302 -13.66 16.93 7.84
N SER A 303 -13.04 17.26 8.97
CA SER A 303 -12.12 16.36 9.66
C SER A 303 -12.77 15.84 10.93
N GLN A 304 -12.44 14.61 11.29
CA GLN A 304 -12.92 13.96 12.50
C GLN A 304 -11.77 13.29 13.24
N ALA A 305 -11.76 13.42 14.57
CA ALA A 305 -10.84 12.73 15.45
C ALA A 305 -11.64 11.92 16.48
N ASP A 306 -11.58 10.60 16.35
CA ASP A 306 -12.23 9.63 17.22
C ASP A 306 -11.19 9.05 18.19
N LEU A 307 -11.46 9.17 19.49
CA LEU A 307 -10.64 8.59 20.54
C LEU A 307 -11.35 7.37 21.11
N PHE A 308 -10.65 6.25 21.10
CA PHE A 308 -11.11 5.00 21.66
C PHE A 308 -10.24 4.59 22.85
N GLU A 309 -10.88 4.05 23.88
CA GLU A 309 -10.20 3.27 24.92
C GLU A 309 -10.40 1.79 24.64
N PHE A 310 -9.34 0.98 24.73
CA PHE A 310 -9.43 -0.46 24.50
C PHE A 310 -8.99 -1.27 25.73
N GLY A 311 -9.59 -2.44 25.89
CA GLY A 311 -9.16 -3.47 26.80
C GLY A 311 -8.82 -4.76 26.06
N LYS A 312 -8.75 -5.87 26.80
CA LYS A 312 -8.41 -7.18 26.23
C LYS A 312 -9.36 -7.64 25.12
N ASP A 313 -10.64 -7.32 25.26
CA ASP A 313 -11.75 -7.88 24.47
C ASP A 313 -12.86 -6.85 24.19
N HIS A 314 -12.62 -5.57 24.45
CA HIS A 314 -13.58 -4.51 24.25
C HIS A 314 -12.90 -3.22 23.85
N ILE A 315 -13.68 -2.34 23.22
CA ILE A 315 -13.30 -0.98 22.86
C ILE A 315 -14.51 -0.06 23.08
N MET A 316 -14.26 1.19 23.43
CA MET A 316 -15.29 2.21 23.65
C MET A 316 -14.88 3.50 22.96
N LEU A 317 -15.81 4.14 22.26
CA LEU A 317 -15.62 5.49 21.73
C LEU A 317 -15.82 6.49 22.87
N VAL A 318 -14.73 7.10 23.34
CA VAL A 318 -14.76 8.01 24.51
C VAL A 318 -14.83 9.49 24.13
N ASP A 319 -14.36 9.85 22.94
CA ASP A 319 -14.48 11.20 22.39
C ASP A 319 -14.55 11.14 20.86
N SER A 320 -15.28 12.08 20.26
CA SER A 320 -15.42 12.22 18.81
C SER A 320 -15.53 13.70 18.50
N LYS A 321 -14.43 14.30 18.02
CA LYS A 321 -14.36 15.70 17.66
C LYS A 321 -14.47 15.86 16.15
N LYS A 322 -15.51 16.55 15.71
CA LYS A 322 -15.77 16.86 14.30
C LYS A 322 -15.59 18.35 14.07
N THR A 323 -14.87 18.73 13.01
CA THR A 323 -14.79 20.14 12.58
C THR A 323 -16.10 20.58 11.96
N ASP A 324 -16.30 21.89 11.88
CA ASP A 324 -17.41 22.45 11.11
C ASP A 324 -17.34 21.99 9.64
N LEU A 325 -18.51 21.81 9.04
CA LEU A 325 -18.65 21.44 7.64
C LEU A 325 -18.23 22.63 6.77
N THR A 326 -17.35 22.37 5.81
CA THR A 326 -17.03 23.34 4.74
C THR A 326 -17.77 22.91 3.48
N GLU A 327 -18.69 23.73 2.97
CA GLU A 327 -19.47 23.45 1.77
C GLU A 327 -18.92 24.19 0.54
N HIS A 328 -18.99 23.54 -0.61
CA HIS A 328 -18.62 24.13 -1.90
C HIS A 328 -19.64 23.73 -2.97
N GLU A 329 -19.93 24.65 -3.90
CA GLU A 329 -20.63 24.31 -5.13
C GLU A 329 -19.66 23.57 -6.07
N ILE A 330 -20.16 22.55 -6.76
CA ILE A 330 -19.42 21.78 -7.74
C ILE A 330 -19.98 22.12 -9.12
N ASP A 331 -19.12 22.46 -10.07
CA ASP A 331 -19.54 22.47 -11.47
C ASP A 331 -19.51 21.03 -12.01
N LEU A 332 -20.70 20.50 -12.33
CA LEU A 332 -20.85 19.18 -12.94
C LEU A 332 -20.88 19.25 -14.46
N ASN A 333 -20.63 20.42 -15.07
CA ASN A 333 -20.61 20.60 -16.52
C ASN A 333 -19.20 20.31 -17.10
N PRO A 334 -19.01 19.18 -17.81
CA PRO A 334 -17.70 18.81 -18.36
C PRO A 334 -17.22 19.73 -19.50
N ASP A 335 -18.10 20.58 -20.05
CA ASP A 335 -17.77 21.45 -21.19
C ASP A 335 -17.18 22.82 -20.80
N HIS A 336 -17.09 23.14 -19.50
CA HIS A 336 -16.70 24.49 -19.07
C HIS A 336 -15.17 24.75 -19.15
N ASP A 337 -14.33 23.72 -19.05
CA ASP A 337 -12.86 23.87 -19.04
C ASP A 337 -12.20 23.79 -20.43
N ALA A 338 -12.94 23.44 -21.48
CA ALA A 338 -12.37 23.30 -22.83
C ALA A 338 -12.13 24.63 -23.58
N ASN A 339 -12.44 25.79 -22.97
CA ASN A 339 -12.44 27.08 -23.69
C ASN A 339 -11.59 28.21 -23.06
N ASN A 340 -10.85 27.96 -21.97
CA ASN A 340 -10.08 29.03 -21.32
C ASN A 340 -8.58 29.08 -21.65
N ASP A 341 -8.02 28.10 -22.38
CA ASP A 341 -6.60 28.09 -22.78
C ASP A 341 -6.34 28.57 -24.24
N LEU A 342 -7.33 29.16 -24.90
CA LEU A 342 -7.18 29.78 -26.21
C LEU A 342 -7.79 31.19 -26.24
N ARG A 343 -7.26 32.12 -25.44
CA ARG A 343 -7.43 33.56 -25.68
C ARG A 343 -6.21 34.40 -25.37
#